data_AF-A0A3B9YCC3-F1
#
_entry.id   AF-A0A3B9YCC3-F1
#
_cell.length_a   1.000
_cell.length_b   1.000
_cell.length_c   1.000
_cell.angle_alpha   90.00
_cell.angle_beta   90.00
_cell.angle_gamma   90.00
#
_symmetry.space_group_name_H-M   'P 1'
#
loop_
_entity.id
_entity.type
_entity.pdbx_description
1 polymer ?
#
loop_
_entity_poly.entity_id
_entity_poly.type
_entity_poly.pdbx_seq_one_letter_code
_entity_poly.pdbx_strand_id
1 'polypeptide(L)'
;MKALLCGAVLAPALALSAWAQKGPKGPPPGMEDDRDLPPKPPMEFDQAGADKLMELLKENAPEIYKDLENLREKAPEKFKHKLFGFGPALHDPEARDSFIRGIKAENQMRKVMQQVKKAKGAEKEALRKDLEKALGEQFDARLAQQELKLKRMQEEIADLKSRIDKRRGLKDKIVQKKASELLGDIESWEW
;
A
#
# COMPACT_ATOMS: atom_id res chain seq x y z
N MET A 1 -24.58 30.83 -52.18
CA MET A 1 -25.76 31.71 -52.01
C MET A 1 -26.77 31.04 -51.09
N LYS A 2 -27.54 31.84 -50.34
CA LYS A 2 -28.53 31.53 -49.26
C LYS A 2 -27.89 31.30 -47.88
N ALA A 3 -27.78 32.32 -47.03
CA ALA A 3 -28.79 33.04 -46.22
C ALA A 3 -29.02 32.33 -44.87
N LEU A 4 -28.43 32.84 -43.78
CA LEU A 4 -29.01 33.80 -42.84
C LEU A 4 -30.29 33.27 -42.16
N LEU A 5 -30.19 32.97 -40.86
CA LEU A 5 -31.24 33.27 -39.90
C LEU A 5 -30.66 33.39 -38.49
N CYS A 6 -30.59 34.64 -38.05
CA CYS A 6 -30.43 35.05 -36.68
C CYS A 6 -31.60 34.53 -35.83
N GLY A 7 -31.29 34.03 -34.64
CA GLY A 7 -32.25 33.76 -33.58
C GLY A 7 -31.61 34.06 -32.23
N ALA A 8 -31.50 35.34 -31.89
CA ALA A 8 -31.15 35.78 -30.55
C ALA A 8 -32.38 35.66 -29.65
N VAL A 9 -32.29 34.85 -28.59
CA VAL A 9 -33.24 34.88 -27.48
C VAL A 9 -32.47 35.33 -26.25
N LEU A 10 -32.93 36.46 -25.72
CA LEU A 10 -32.42 37.14 -24.54
C LEU A 10 -33.24 36.71 -23.31
N ALA A 11 -32.55 36.74 -22.16
CA ALA A 11 -33.05 36.87 -20.78
C ALA A 11 -33.53 35.59 -20.04
N PRO A 12 -33.58 35.57 -18.69
CA PRO A 12 -32.91 36.42 -17.69
C PRO A 12 -32.18 35.65 -16.56
N ALA A 13 -31.28 36.38 -15.88
CA ALA A 13 -31.12 36.53 -14.44
C ALA A 13 -31.30 35.34 -13.46
N LEU A 14 -30.32 35.28 -12.55
CA LEU A 14 -30.42 34.85 -11.14
C LEU A 14 -30.56 33.35 -10.84
N ALA A 15 -29.41 32.70 -10.70
CA ALA A 15 -29.25 31.59 -9.76
C ALA A 15 -27.94 31.75 -8.97
N LEU A 16 -27.87 32.79 -8.14
CA LEU A 16 -26.97 32.83 -6.98
C LEU A 16 -27.57 31.92 -5.90
N SER A 17 -27.51 30.61 -6.12
CA SER A 17 -27.94 29.63 -5.13
C SER A 17 -26.77 28.78 -4.67
N ALA A 18 -26.43 28.98 -3.41
CA ALA A 18 -25.82 28.00 -2.52
C ALA A 18 -24.40 27.55 -2.88
N TRP A 19 -23.43 28.42 -2.58
CA TRP A 19 -22.22 27.95 -1.93
C TRP A 19 -22.62 27.40 -0.56
N ALA A 20 -23.11 26.16 -0.54
CA ALA A 20 -23.22 25.38 0.68
C ALA A 20 -21.80 25.28 1.23
N GLN A 21 -21.53 26.07 2.26
CA GLN A 21 -20.36 25.96 3.12
C GLN A 21 -20.32 24.51 3.59
N LYS A 22 -19.52 23.68 2.90
CA LYS A 22 -19.24 22.32 3.30
C LYS A 22 -18.37 22.47 4.53
N GLY A 23 -19.01 22.61 5.70
CA GLY A 23 -18.32 22.60 6.98
C GLY A 23 -17.38 21.38 7.03
N PRO A 24 -16.27 21.47 7.77
CA PRO A 24 -15.34 20.36 7.89
C PRO A 24 -16.14 19.10 8.25
N LYS A 25 -16.06 18.08 7.38
CA LYS A 25 -16.66 16.78 7.66
C LYS A 25 -16.09 16.34 9.00
N GLY A 26 -16.95 16.24 10.01
CA GLY A 26 -16.57 15.64 11.29
C GLY A 26 -16.00 14.24 11.03
N PRO A 27 -15.11 13.75 11.92
CA PRO A 27 -14.57 12.41 11.80
C PRO A 27 -15.72 11.40 11.68
N PRO A 28 -15.55 10.35 10.87
CA PRO A 28 -16.61 9.37 10.64
C PRO A 28 -17.05 8.75 11.98
N PRO A 29 -18.37 8.61 12.22
CA PRO A 29 -18.88 8.01 13.45
C PRO A 29 -18.35 6.57 13.58
N GLY A 30 -17.63 6.29 14.67
CA GLY A 30 -16.99 4.99 14.92
C GLY A 30 -15.46 5.00 14.93
N MET A 31 -14.80 6.13 14.65
CA MET A 31 -13.43 6.35 15.13
C MET A 31 -13.52 6.75 16.60
N GLU A 32 -13.46 5.76 17.49
CA GLU A 32 -13.01 6.02 18.86
C GLU A 32 -11.69 6.80 18.77
N ASP A 33 -11.51 7.69 19.73
CA ASP A 33 -10.54 8.74 19.67
C ASP A 33 -9.10 8.21 19.56
N ASP A 34 -8.60 8.01 18.33
CA ASP A 34 -7.20 7.65 18.06
C ASP A 34 -6.22 8.74 18.58
N ARG A 35 -6.72 9.84 19.17
CA ARG A 35 -5.94 10.84 19.91
C ARG A 35 -5.17 10.26 21.10
N ASP A 36 -5.58 9.11 21.64
CA ASP A 36 -4.85 8.41 22.72
C ASP A 36 -3.80 7.41 22.20
N LEU A 37 -3.71 7.18 20.89
CA LEU A 37 -2.59 6.42 20.35
C LEU A 37 -1.35 7.33 20.42
N PRO A 38 -0.24 6.86 21.02
CA PRO A 38 1.00 7.61 20.97
C PRO A 38 1.32 7.94 19.50
N PRO A 39 1.81 9.15 19.21
CA PRO A 39 2.19 9.51 17.85
C PRO A 39 3.10 8.41 17.32
N LYS A 40 2.72 7.81 16.18
CA LYS A 40 3.57 6.77 15.56
C LYS A 40 4.96 7.38 15.44
N PRO A 41 6.00 6.73 15.99
CA PRO A 41 7.34 7.26 15.91
C PRO A 41 7.66 7.52 14.43
N PRO A 42 8.39 8.60 14.11
CA PRO A 42 8.83 8.82 12.74
C PRO A 42 9.48 7.52 12.26
N MET A 43 8.99 7.01 11.13
CA MET A 43 9.48 5.72 10.65
C MET A 43 10.94 5.91 10.24
N GLU A 44 11.85 5.48 11.10
CA GLU A 44 13.28 5.60 10.85
C GLU A 44 13.62 4.77 9.62
N PHE A 45 14.40 5.35 8.72
CA PHE A 45 14.84 4.67 7.53
C PHE A 45 15.85 3.58 7.93
N ASP A 46 15.45 2.31 7.79
CA ASP A 46 16.32 1.16 8.04
C ASP A 46 17.38 1.04 6.94
N GLN A 47 18.53 1.66 7.19
CA GLN A 47 19.68 1.64 6.30
C GLN A 47 20.19 0.20 6.06
N ALA A 48 20.18 -0.66 7.09
CA ALA A 48 20.67 -2.02 6.99
C ALA A 48 19.75 -2.89 6.11
N GLY A 49 18.44 -2.75 6.29
CA GLY A 49 17.44 -3.37 5.42
C GLY A 49 17.60 -2.91 3.97
N ALA A 50 17.80 -1.61 3.76
CA ALA A 50 18.02 -1.03 2.44
C ALA A 50 19.27 -1.59 1.74
N ASP A 51 20.42 -1.63 2.43
CA ASP A 51 21.66 -2.14 1.83
C ASP A 51 21.54 -3.64 1.51
N LYS A 52 20.91 -4.44 2.38
CA LYS A 52 20.63 -5.86 2.11
C LYS A 52 19.73 -6.07 0.90
N LEU A 53 18.72 -5.21 0.70
CA LEU A 53 17.90 -5.27 -0.50
C LEU A 53 18.70 -4.88 -1.75
N MET A 54 19.56 -3.88 -1.66
CA MET A 54 20.41 -3.47 -2.79
C MET A 54 21.35 -4.59 -3.22
N GLU A 55 21.96 -5.33 -2.28
CA GLU A 55 22.77 -6.52 -2.61
C GLU A 55 21.95 -7.58 -3.36
N LEU A 56 20.76 -7.89 -2.87
CA LEU A 56 19.88 -8.86 -3.52
C LEU A 56 19.43 -8.40 -4.90
N LEU A 57 19.13 -7.12 -5.07
CA LEU A 57 18.78 -6.55 -6.38
C LEU A 57 19.98 -6.57 -7.32
N LYS A 58 21.20 -6.37 -6.84
CA LYS A 58 22.42 -6.46 -7.65
C LYS A 58 22.58 -7.85 -8.28
N GLU A 59 22.31 -8.89 -7.51
CA GLU A 59 22.41 -10.28 -7.97
C GLU A 59 21.24 -10.68 -8.88
N ASN A 60 20.02 -10.28 -8.51
CA ASN A 60 18.79 -10.82 -9.10
C ASN A 60 18.20 -9.93 -10.20
N ALA A 61 18.47 -8.62 -10.16
CA ALA A 61 17.87 -7.61 -11.01
C ALA A 61 18.79 -6.38 -11.19
N PRO A 62 19.96 -6.54 -11.83
CA PRO A 62 21.00 -5.51 -11.88
C PRO A 62 20.54 -4.20 -12.54
N GLU A 63 19.52 -4.23 -13.41
CA GLU A 63 18.90 -3.04 -13.99
C GLU A 63 18.18 -2.19 -12.93
N ILE A 64 17.41 -2.84 -12.05
CA ILE A 64 16.71 -2.16 -10.96
C ILE A 64 17.71 -1.65 -9.92
N TYR A 65 18.76 -2.44 -9.64
CA TYR A 65 19.86 -2.01 -8.78
C TYR A 65 20.48 -0.69 -9.29
N LYS A 66 20.84 -0.63 -10.58
CA LYS A 66 21.42 0.59 -11.18
C LYS A 66 20.46 1.76 -11.12
N ASP A 67 19.17 1.54 -11.38
CA ASP A 67 18.15 2.59 -11.27
C ASP A 67 18.06 3.13 -9.84
N LEU A 68 18.09 2.26 -8.84
CA LEU A 68 18.04 2.63 -7.43
C LEU A 68 19.34 3.28 -6.93
N GLU A 69 20.50 2.83 -7.40
CA GLU A 69 21.81 3.43 -7.11
C GLU A 69 21.88 4.86 -7.66
N ASN A 70 21.49 5.06 -8.93
CA ASN A 70 21.37 6.39 -9.52
C ASN A 70 20.39 7.29 -8.74
N LEU A 71 19.30 6.71 -8.22
CA LEU A 71 18.27 7.44 -7.49
C LEU A 71 18.73 7.77 -6.06
N ARG A 72 19.54 6.90 -5.44
CA ARG A 72 20.23 7.14 -4.17
C ARG A 72 21.17 8.34 -4.26
N GLU A 73 21.91 8.46 -5.35
CA GLU A 73 22.83 9.58 -5.59
C GLU A 73 22.10 10.90 -5.92
N LYS A 74 21.16 10.85 -6.88
CA LYS A 74 20.52 12.06 -7.42
C LYS A 74 19.39 12.61 -6.55
N ALA A 75 18.69 11.74 -5.82
CA ALA A 75 17.48 12.09 -5.09
C ALA A 75 17.26 11.14 -3.89
N PRO A 76 18.05 11.28 -2.81
CA PRO A 76 18.03 10.36 -1.67
C PRO A 76 16.65 10.23 -1.01
N GLU A 77 15.86 11.32 -0.98
CA GLU A 77 14.48 11.27 -0.44
C GLU A 77 13.53 10.44 -1.31
N LYS A 78 13.66 10.53 -2.65
CA LYS A 78 12.89 9.65 -3.55
C LYS A 78 13.35 8.21 -3.42
N PHE A 79 14.62 7.96 -3.10
CA PHE A 79 15.16 6.62 -2.88
C PHE A 79 14.56 6.00 -1.63
N LYS A 80 14.55 6.73 -0.51
CA LYS A 80 13.88 6.31 0.72
C LYS A 80 12.40 6.02 0.47
N HIS A 81 11.70 6.92 -0.21
CA HIS A 81 10.28 6.72 -0.54
C HIS A 81 10.04 5.49 -1.43
N LYS A 82 10.90 5.26 -2.43
CA LYS A 82 10.79 4.08 -3.30
C LYS A 82 11.10 2.79 -2.55
N LEU A 83 12.07 2.81 -1.64
CA LEU A 83 12.39 1.70 -0.75
C LEU A 83 11.28 1.38 0.24
N PHE A 84 10.56 2.41 0.71
CA PHE A 84 9.39 2.23 1.55
C PHE A 84 8.32 1.35 0.87
N GLY A 85 8.17 1.47 -0.45
CA GLY A 85 7.32 0.58 -1.25
C GLY A 85 7.73 -0.89 -1.21
N PHE A 86 8.97 -1.20 -0.81
CA PHE A 86 9.47 -2.56 -0.62
C PHE A 86 9.39 -3.03 0.84
N GLY A 87 8.78 -2.26 1.74
CA GLY A 87 8.76 -2.50 3.20
C GLY A 87 8.57 -3.96 3.62
N PRO A 88 7.55 -4.69 3.16
CA PRO A 88 7.38 -6.09 3.52
C PRO A 88 8.58 -6.98 3.13
N ALA A 89 9.20 -6.74 1.97
CA ALA A 89 10.35 -7.51 1.49
C ALA A 89 11.65 -7.17 2.24
N LEU A 90 11.74 -5.98 2.83
CA LEU A 90 12.91 -5.57 3.64
C LEU A 90 12.99 -6.36 4.95
N HIS A 91 11.85 -6.62 5.59
CA HIS A 91 11.81 -7.16 6.95
C HIS A 91 11.41 -8.64 7.02
N ASP A 92 10.65 -9.15 6.05
CA ASP A 92 10.24 -10.56 6.02
C ASP A 92 10.94 -11.35 4.89
N PRO A 93 11.74 -12.39 5.21
CA PRO A 93 12.31 -13.30 4.23
C PRO A 93 11.28 -13.94 3.28
N GLU A 94 10.11 -14.36 3.76
CA GLU A 94 9.08 -15.02 2.95
C GLU A 94 8.49 -14.04 1.91
N ALA A 95 8.23 -12.81 2.34
CA ALA A 95 7.82 -11.72 1.44
C ALA A 95 8.93 -11.36 0.44
N ARG A 96 10.19 -11.45 0.85
CA ARG A 96 11.35 -11.13 0.01
C ARG A 96 11.52 -12.09 -1.16
N ASP A 97 11.34 -13.38 -0.94
CA ASP A 97 11.53 -14.38 -1.98
C ASP A 97 10.46 -14.26 -3.07
N SER A 98 9.19 -14.08 -2.68
CA SER A 98 8.11 -13.82 -3.64
C SER A 98 8.31 -12.50 -4.40
N PHE A 99 8.82 -11.47 -3.72
CA PHE A 99 9.16 -10.19 -4.31
C PHE A 99 10.30 -10.29 -5.35
N ILE A 100 11.40 -10.98 -5.02
CA ILE A 100 12.52 -11.20 -5.95
C ILE A 100 12.05 -11.99 -7.19
N ARG A 101 11.25 -13.05 -6.98
CA ARG A 101 10.65 -13.81 -8.09
C ARG A 101 9.80 -12.92 -8.99
N GLY A 102 8.95 -12.07 -8.40
CA GLY A 102 8.12 -11.13 -9.15
C GLY A 102 8.94 -10.14 -9.99
N ILE A 103 10.03 -9.61 -9.42
CA ILE A 103 10.96 -8.73 -10.15
C ILE A 103 11.63 -9.45 -11.32
N LYS A 104 12.13 -10.67 -11.10
CA LYS A 104 12.78 -11.45 -12.16
C LYS A 104 11.83 -11.72 -13.32
N ALA A 105 10.63 -12.20 -13.00
CA ALA A 105 9.59 -12.49 -13.99
C ALA A 105 9.19 -11.23 -14.76
N GLU A 106 9.03 -10.09 -14.09
CA GLU A 106 8.69 -8.83 -14.76
C GLU A 106 9.81 -8.34 -15.69
N ASN A 107 11.06 -8.43 -15.27
CA ASN A 107 12.21 -8.07 -16.10
C ASN A 107 12.32 -8.98 -17.34
N GLN A 108 12.15 -10.28 -17.17
CA GLN A 108 12.14 -11.24 -18.27
C GLN A 108 10.99 -10.95 -19.24
N MET A 109 9.77 -10.74 -18.71
CA MET A 109 8.60 -10.36 -19.50
C MET A 109 8.88 -9.09 -20.32
N ARG A 110 9.44 -8.03 -19.71
CA ARG A 110 9.77 -6.79 -20.43
C ARG A 110 10.78 -7.03 -21.55
N LYS A 111 11.83 -7.82 -21.31
CA LYS A 111 12.86 -8.15 -22.32
C LYS A 111 12.26 -8.93 -23.49
N VAL A 112 11.51 -9.99 -23.19
CA VAL A 112 10.87 -10.81 -24.22
C VAL A 112 9.86 -9.99 -25.01
N MET A 113 9.05 -9.15 -24.37
CA MET A 113 8.14 -8.24 -25.08
C MET A 113 8.85 -7.31 -26.07
N GLN A 114 10.02 -6.76 -25.70
CA GLN A 114 10.81 -5.92 -26.61
C GLN A 114 11.34 -6.72 -27.81
N GLN A 115 11.73 -7.98 -27.60
CA GLN A 115 12.19 -8.87 -28.66
C GLN A 115 11.03 -9.28 -29.60
N VAL A 116 9.87 -9.66 -29.04
CA VAL A 116 8.65 -10.02 -29.80
C VAL A 116 8.22 -8.89 -30.74
N LYS A 117 8.34 -7.63 -30.32
CA LYS A 117 8.01 -6.46 -31.16
C LYS A 117 8.92 -6.33 -32.39
N LYS A 118 10.15 -6.84 -32.32
CA LYS A 118 11.16 -6.75 -33.40
C LYS A 118 11.20 -8.02 -34.27
N ALA A 119 10.85 -9.18 -33.69
CA ALA A 119 10.93 -10.48 -34.34
C ALA A 119 9.84 -10.71 -35.41
N LYS A 120 10.11 -11.62 -36.34
CA LYS A 120 9.19 -12.05 -37.42
C LYS A 120 9.22 -13.57 -37.60
N GLY A 121 8.16 -14.15 -38.14
CA GLY A 121 8.09 -15.57 -38.48
C GLY A 121 8.31 -16.50 -37.29
N ALA A 122 9.12 -17.55 -37.47
CA ALA A 122 9.34 -18.59 -36.46
C ALA A 122 9.98 -18.09 -35.15
N GLU A 123 10.84 -17.07 -35.21
CA GLU A 123 11.44 -16.44 -34.03
C GLU A 123 10.37 -15.83 -33.12
N LYS A 124 9.34 -15.23 -33.71
CA LYS A 124 8.24 -14.60 -32.97
C LYS A 124 7.41 -15.64 -32.19
N GLU A 125 7.20 -16.83 -32.76
CA GLU A 125 6.49 -17.92 -32.09
C GLU A 125 7.30 -18.52 -30.93
N ALA A 126 8.63 -18.60 -31.05
CA ALA A 126 9.48 -19.02 -29.93
C ALA A 126 9.42 -18.00 -28.78
N LEU A 127 9.58 -16.71 -29.08
CA LEU A 127 9.50 -15.64 -28.09
C LEU A 127 8.11 -15.52 -27.45
N ARG A 128 7.05 -15.90 -28.17
CA ARG A 128 5.70 -15.97 -27.61
C ARG A 128 5.62 -17.00 -26.47
N LYS A 129 6.21 -18.19 -26.65
CA LYS A 129 6.25 -19.21 -25.59
C LYS A 129 7.06 -18.75 -24.38
N ASP A 130 8.18 -18.06 -24.61
CA ASP A 130 8.98 -17.47 -23.54
C ASP A 130 8.21 -16.38 -22.78
N LEU A 131 7.39 -15.60 -23.49
CA LEU A 131 6.52 -14.59 -22.88
C LEU A 131 5.42 -15.23 -22.05
N GLU A 132 4.78 -16.28 -22.56
CA GLU A 132 3.76 -17.05 -21.83
C GLU A 132 4.34 -17.65 -20.54
N LYS A 133 5.56 -18.20 -20.60
CA LYS A 133 6.28 -18.69 -19.42
C LYS A 133 6.55 -17.57 -18.40
N ALA A 134 7.08 -16.42 -18.85
CA ALA A 134 7.38 -15.29 -17.97
C ALA A 134 6.11 -14.71 -17.31
N LEU A 135 4.99 -14.69 -18.04
CA LEU A 135 3.68 -14.30 -17.49
C LEU A 135 3.18 -15.29 -16.44
N GLY A 136 3.37 -16.59 -16.65
CA GLY A 136 3.08 -17.62 -15.65
C GLY A 136 3.87 -17.41 -14.36
N GLU A 137 5.18 -17.23 -14.47
CA GLU A 137 6.04 -16.95 -13.31
C GLU A 137 5.65 -15.65 -12.57
N GLN A 138 5.24 -14.62 -13.31
CA GLN A 138 4.74 -13.37 -12.72
C GLN A 138 3.42 -13.57 -11.97
N PHE A 139 2.51 -14.37 -12.55
CA PHE A 139 1.23 -14.71 -11.91
C PHE A 139 1.47 -15.45 -10.60
N ASP A 140 2.30 -16.49 -10.62
CA ASP A 140 2.62 -17.30 -9.43
C ASP A 140 3.28 -16.46 -8.33
N ALA A 141 4.19 -15.55 -8.69
CA ALA A 141 4.81 -14.63 -7.73
C ALA A 141 3.77 -13.69 -7.08
N ARG A 142 2.81 -13.18 -7.85
CA ARG A 142 1.71 -12.35 -7.32
C ARG A 142 0.74 -13.14 -6.46
N LEU A 143 0.43 -14.37 -6.85
CA LEU A 143 -0.42 -15.26 -6.07
C LEU A 143 0.23 -15.55 -4.70
N ALA A 144 1.51 -15.90 -4.68
CA ALA A 144 2.26 -16.11 -3.44
C ALA A 144 2.26 -14.86 -2.53
N GLN A 145 2.39 -13.66 -3.09
CA GLN A 145 2.28 -12.41 -2.32
C GLN A 145 0.88 -12.22 -1.72
N GLN A 146 -0.17 -12.55 -2.46
CA GLN A 146 -1.56 -12.46 -1.98
C GLN A 146 -1.84 -13.49 -0.89
N GLU A 147 -1.36 -14.72 -1.04
CA GLU A 147 -1.48 -15.79 -0.05
C GLU A 147 -0.77 -15.42 1.26
N LEU A 148 0.46 -14.89 1.17
CA LEU A 148 1.19 -14.40 2.35
C LEU A 148 0.44 -13.26 3.04
N LYS A 149 -0.11 -12.32 2.27
CA LYS A 149 -0.92 -11.23 2.82
C LYS A 149 -2.17 -11.78 3.51
N LEU A 150 -2.84 -12.76 2.91
CA LEU A 150 -4.02 -13.39 3.50
C LEU A 150 -3.69 -14.08 4.83
N LYS A 151 -2.58 -14.83 4.87
CA LYS A 151 -2.09 -15.47 6.09
C LYS A 151 -1.86 -14.47 7.22
N ARG A 152 -1.17 -13.36 6.95
CA ARG A 152 -0.95 -12.29 7.96
C ARG A 152 -2.26 -11.67 8.45
N MET A 153 -3.21 -11.39 7.54
CA MET A 153 -4.53 -10.89 7.94
C MET A 153 -5.27 -11.89 8.84
N GLN A 154 -5.13 -13.20 8.59
CA GLN A 154 -5.72 -14.22 9.46
C GLN A 154 -5.09 -14.24 10.85
N GLU A 155 -3.76 -14.09 10.95
CA GLU A 155 -3.04 -13.99 12.23
C GLU A 155 -3.48 -12.74 13.01
N GLU A 156 -3.58 -11.58 12.35
CA GLU A 156 -4.07 -10.33 12.96
C GLU A 156 -5.52 -10.46 13.46
N ILE A 157 -6.41 -11.09 12.67
CA ILE A 157 -7.79 -11.35 13.08
C ILE A 157 -7.83 -12.26 14.31
N ALA A 158 -6.96 -13.28 14.37
CA ALA A 158 -6.88 -14.18 15.51
C ALA A 158 -6.42 -13.45 16.78
N ASP A 159 -5.40 -12.59 16.68
CA ASP A 159 -4.95 -11.76 17.81
C ASP A 159 -6.05 -10.81 18.30
N LEU A 160 -6.72 -10.10 17.38
CA LEU A 160 -7.82 -9.20 17.71
C LEU A 160 -8.96 -9.92 18.42
N LYS A 161 -9.33 -11.12 17.96
CA LYS A 161 -10.32 -11.97 18.65
C LYS A 161 -9.88 -12.31 20.07
N SER A 162 -8.64 -12.75 20.25
CA SER A 162 -8.06 -13.05 21.57
C SER A 162 -8.12 -11.83 22.51
N ARG A 163 -7.78 -10.64 22.01
CA ARG A 163 -7.87 -9.38 22.79
C ARG A 163 -9.30 -9.04 23.18
N ILE A 164 -10.26 -9.21 22.26
CA ILE A 164 -11.69 -9.00 22.53
C ILE A 164 -12.18 -9.96 23.61
N ASP A 165 -11.85 -11.25 23.51
CA ASP A 165 -12.30 -12.25 24.47
C ASP A 165 -11.67 -12.04 25.85
N LYS A 166 -10.39 -11.65 25.92
CA LYS A 166 -9.75 -11.20 27.16
C LYS A 166 -10.51 -10.02 27.78
N ARG A 167 -10.85 -9.00 26.99
CA ARG A 167 -11.61 -7.83 27.47
C ARG A 167 -13.01 -8.20 27.94
N ARG A 168 -13.70 -9.11 27.23
CA ARG A 168 -15.00 -9.67 27.65
C ARG A 168 -14.90 -10.41 28.98
N GLY A 169 -13.87 -11.23 29.18
CA GLY A 169 -13.62 -11.91 30.45
C GLY A 169 -13.31 -10.96 31.62
N LEU A 170 -12.83 -9.75 31.32
CA LEU A 170 -12.59 -8.68 32.30
C LEU A 170 -13.77 -7.72 32.48
N LYS A 171 -14.90 -7.94 31.78
CA LYS A 171 -16.03 -6.99 31.73
C LYS A 171 -16.48 -6.56 33.12
N ASP A 172 -16.80 -7.50 34.01
CA ASP A 172 -17.38 -7.17 35.31
C ASP A 172 -16.39 -6.39 36.19
N LYS A 173 -15.09 -6.70 36.11
CA LYS A 173 -14.04 -5.94 36.79
C LYS A 173 -13.92 -4.52 36.25
N ILE A 174 -13.98 -4.35 34.93
CA ILE A 174 -13.95 -3.03 34.28
C ILE A 174 -15.18 -2.21 34.70
N VAL A 175 -16.37 -2.82 34.69
CA VAL A 175 -17.62 -2.18 35.11
C VAL A 175 -17.58 -1.82 36.60
N GLN A 176 -17.16 -2.73 37.47
CA GLN A 176 -17.02 -2.49 38.91
C GLN A 176 -16.04 -1.35 39.18
N LYS A 177 -14.86 -1.37 38.54
CA LYS A 177 -13.88 -0.30 38.65
C LYS A 177 -14.46 1.05 38.25
N LYS A 178 -15.15 1.11 37.10
CA LYS A 178 -15.79 2.35 36.61
C LYS A 178 -16.92 2.82 37.52
N ALA A 179 -17.70 1.91 38.09
CA ALA A 179 -18.74 2.25 39.06
C ALA A 179 -18.13 2.86 40.33
N SER A 180 -17.08 2.26 40.88
CA SER A 180 -16.37 2.79 42.06
C SER A 180 -15.69 4.14 41.80
N GLU A 181 -15.11 4.36 40.61
CA GLU A 181 -14.58 5.67 40.20
C GLU A 181 -15.71 6.73 40.18
N LEU A 182 -16.89 6.41 39.65
CA LEU A 182 -18.03 7.34 39.57
C LEU A 182 -18.68 7.64 40.92
N LEU A 183 -18.64 6.69 41.85
CA LEU A 183 -19.16 6.86 43.20
C LEU A 183 -18.18 7.61 44.12
N GLY A 184 -16.94 7.85 43.67
CA GLY A 184 -15.90 8.45 44.50
C GLY A 184 -15.32 7.50 45.55
N ASP A 185 -15.62 6.20 45.46
CA ASP A 185 -15.10 5.16 46.34
C ASP A 185 -13.59 4.92 46.13
N ILE A 186 -13.09 5.32 44.96
CA ILE A 186 -11.68 5.27 44.59
C ILE A 186 -11.31 6.64 44.07
N GLU A 187 -10.22 7.21 44.58
CA GLU A 187 -9.65 8.46 44.09
C GLU A 187 -9.35 8.29 42.60
N SER A 188 -10.12 8.99 41.76
CA SER A 188 -9.92 9.01 40.32
C SER A 188 -8.49 9.46 40.10
N TRP A 189 -7.63 8.57 39.59
CA TRP A 189 -6.32 8.99 39.16
C TRP A 189 -6.53 10.02 38.04
N GLU A 190 -6.25 11.28 38.35
CA GLU A 190 -6.03 12.30 37.34
C GLU A 190 -4.93 11.78 36.41
N TRP A 191 -5.20 11.91 35.12
CA TRP A 191 -4.42 11.42 34.00
C TRP A 191 -3.43 12.51 33.59
#